data_AF-A0A2G2KN13-F1
#
_entry.id   AF-A0A2G2KN13-F1
#
_cell.length_a   1.000
_cell.length_b   1.000
_cell.length_c   1.000
_cell.angle_alpha   90.00
_cell.angle_beta   90.00
_cell.angle_gamma   90.00
#
_symmetry.space_group_name_H-M   'P 1'
#
loop_
_entity.id
_entity.type
_entity.pdbx_description
1 polymer ?
#
loop_
_entity_poly.entity_id
_entity_poly.type
_entity_poly.pdbx_seq_one_letter_code
_entity_poly.pdbx_strand_id
1 'polypeptide(L)'
;MNIYLKILGSLILFILALGLAMYFYFFIEQKIEVQYIPKEFRYCEKTITNVDLEYNEIVSWLKKNKEGWSRDWNTPIAGKYYSHPAFSVVVFQGGISVSYKTDNGYPRFIKSANHEFSTSCSGDS
;
A
#
# COMPACT_ATOMS: atom_id res chain seq x y z
N MET A 1 -38.85 16.01 29.44
CA MET A 1 -37.55 16.12 28.74
C MET A 1 -37.76 16.93 27.47
N ASN A 2 -37.23 18.17 27.43
CA ASN A 2 -37.51 19.15 26.37
C ASN A 2 -37.17 18.57 24.98
N ILE A 3 -38.07 18.77 24.02
CA ILE A 3 -37.93 18.24 22.65
C ILE A 3 -36.61 18.69 21.99
N TYR A 4 -36.16 19.90 22.34
CA TYR A 4 -34.88 20.48 21.94
C TYR A 4 -33.66 19.67 22.42
N LEU A 5 -33.70 19.12 23.64
CA LEU A 5 -32.63 18.26 24.17
C LEU A 5 -32.55 16.93 23.41
N LYS A 6 -33.69 16.38 22.96
CA LYS A 6 -33.72 15.15 22.15
C LYS A 6 -33.16 15.39 20.75
N ILE A 7 -33.52 16.50 20.11
CA ILE A 7 -33.02 16.86 18.78
C ILE A 7 -31.51 17.11 18.83
N LEU A 8 -31.04 17.87 19.81
CA LEU A 8 -29.61 18.14 19.98
C LEU A 8 -28.82 16.85 20.23
N GLY A 9 -29.33 15.96 21.11
CA GLY A 9 -28.72 14.66 21.36
C GLY A 9 -28.64 13.79 20.10
N SER A 10 -29.70 13.77 19.29
CA SER A 10 -29.72 13.03 18.02
C SER A 10 -28.73 13.59 17.00
N LEU A 11 -28.57 14.92 16.92
CA LEU A 11 -27.63 15.56 16.02
C LEU A 11 -26.18 15.22 16.40
N ILE A 12 -25.85 15.28 17.69
CA ILE A 12 -24.51 14.91 18.20
C ILE A 12 -24.22 13.44 17.89
N LEU A 13 -25.18 12.55 18.12
CA LEU A 13 -25.01 11.12 17.84
C LEU A 13 -24.76 10.86 16.36
N PHE A 14 -25.46 11.57 15.47
CA PHE A 14 -25.28 11.46 14.03
C PHE A 14 -23.89 11.93 13.59
N ILE A 15 -23.42 13.07 14.12
CA ILE A 15 -22.07 13.59 13.84
C ILE A 15 -21.00 12.60 14.30
N LEU A 16 -21.15 12.02 15.51
CA LEU A 16 -20.22 11.00 16.02
C LEU A 16 -20.21 9.75 15.15
N ALA A 17 -21.38 9.28 14.70
CA ALA A 17 -21.49 8.12 13.81
C ALA A 17 -20.81 8.38 12.46
N LEU A 18 -21.00 9.57 11.87
CA LEU A 18 -20.31 9.98 10.65
C LEU A 18 -18.79 10.06 10.83
N GLY A 19 -18.33 10.62 11.96
CA GLY A 19 -16.91 10.69 12.29
C GLY A 19 -16.27 9.30 12.39
N LEU A 20 -16.94 8.36 13.07
CA LEU A 20 -16.51 6.97 13.16
C LEU A 20 -16.49 6.28 11.79
N ALA A 21 -17.54 6.46 10.99
CA ALA A 21 -17.62 5.88 9.64
C ALA A 21 -16.48 6.39 8.74
N MET A 22 -16.20 7.69 8.77
CA MET A 22 -15.05 8.26 8.04
C MET A 22 -13.73 7.72 8.56
N TYR A 23 -13.55 7.64 9.89
CA TYR A 23 -12.35 7.08 10.48
C TYR A 23 -12.10 5.64 10.00
N PHE A 24 -13.11 4.76 10.08
CA PHE A 24 -12.98 3.41 9.55
C PHE A 24 -12.72 3.40 8.04
N TYR A 25 -13.39 4.26 7.27
CA TYR A 25 -13.16 4.32 5.83
C TYR A 25 -11.70 4.64 5.46
N PHE A 26 -11.05 5.55 6.18
CA PHE A 26 -9.66 5.94 5.89
C PHE A 26 -8.60 5.06 6.56
N PHE A 27 -8.88 4.52 7.74
CA PHE A 27 -7.90 3.81 8.56
C PHE A 27 -8.12 2.29 8.63
N ILE A 28 -9.09 1.72 7.90
CA ILE A 28 -9.16 0.26 7.75
C ILE A 28 -7.94 -0.22 6.98
N GLU A 29 -7.09 -0.90 7.72
CA GLU A 29 -5.98 -1.68 7.21
C GLU A 29 -6.46 -2.69 6.15
N GLN A 30 -5.83 -2.61 5.00
CA GLN A 30 -6.04 -3.47 3.85
C GLN A 30 -5.01 -4.60 3.83
N LYS A 31 -5.40 -5.67 3.15
CA LYS A 31 -4.50 -6.77 2.81
C LYS A 31 -4.11 -6.66 1.35
N ILE A 32 -2.84 -6.90 1.03
CA ILE A 32 -2.39 -7.02 -0.35
C ILE A 32 -2.52 -8.46 -0.85
N GLU A 33 -2.86 -8.59 -2.13
CA GLU A 33 -3.02 -9.88 -2.79
C GLU A 33 -1.67 -10.40 -3.31
N VAL A 34 -0.93 -11.07 -2.43
CA VAL A 34 0.40 -11.63 -2.74
C VAL A 34 0.37 -12.75 -3.79
N GLN A 35 -0.81 -13.28 -4.10
CA GLN A 35 -1.02 -14.25 -5.18
C GLN A 35 -0.84 -13.67 -6.59
N TYR A 36 -0.93 -12.34 -6.72
CA TYR A 36 -0.71 -11.66 -8.00
C TYR A 36 0.77 -11.30 -8.25
N ILE A 37 1.67 -11.67 -7.32
CA ILE A 37 3.10 -11.45 -7.49
C ILE A 37 3.59 -12.24 -8.71
N PRO A 38 4.15 -11.57 -9.73
CA PRO A 38 4.66 -12.22 -10.94
C PRO A 38 5.93 -13.01 -10.65
N LYS A 39 6.29 -13.93 -11.54
CA LYS A 39 7.52 -14.73 -11.44
C LYS A 39 8.79 -13.92 -11.73
N GLU A 40 8.63 -12.74 -12.32
CA GLU A 40 9.71 -11.86 -12.70
C GLU A 40 9.33 -10.39 -12.50
N PHE A 41 10.35 -9.56 -12.26
CA PHE A 41 10.23 -8.11 -12.24
C PHE A 41 11.33 -7.50 -13.10
N ARG A 42 11.03 -6.35 -13.72
CA ARG A 42 12.05 -5.43 -14.21
C ARG A 42 12.48 -4.52 -13.06
N TYR A 43 13.75 -4.61 -12.71
CA TYR A 43 14.40 -3.97 -11.56
C TYR A 43 15.76 -3.42 -11.99
N CYS A 44 15.96 -2.10 -11.85
CA CYS A 44 17.18 -1.41 -12.30
C CYS A 44 17.62 -1.81 -13.72
N GLU A 45 16.68 -1.74 -14.67
CA GLU A 45 16.84 -2.13 -16.08
C GLU A 45 17.11 -3.61 -16.36
N LYS A 46 17.25 -4.44 -15.33
CA LYS A 46 17.44 -5.88 -15.44
C LYS A 46 16.15 -6.64 -15.14
N THR A 47 16.01 -7.82 -15.70
CA THR A 47 14.92 -8.73 -15.32
C THR A 47 15.43 -9.62 -14.19
N ILE A 48 14.75 -9.61 -13.06
CA ILE A 48 15.03 -10.45 -11.89
C ILE A 48 13.91 -11.47 -11.69
N THR A 49 14.25 -12.65 -11.20
CA THR A 49 13.37 -13.80 -11.01
C THR A 49 13.65 -14.51 -9.68
N ASN A 50 13.01 -15.63 -9.40
CA ASN A 50 13.18 -16.39 -8.17
C ASN A 50 14.60 -16.96 -7.92
N VAL A 51 15.53 -16.83 -8.87
CA VAL A 51 16.94 -17.18 -8.66
C VAL A 51 17.75 -16.00 -8.12
N ASP A 52 17.26 -14.78 -8.29
CA ASP A 52 17.93 -13.54 -7.87
C ASP A 52 17.59 -13.22 -6.41
N LEU A 53 18.59 -12.72 -5.67
CA LEU A 53 18.44 -12.39 -4.25
C LEU A 53 17.39 -11.30 -4.06
N GLU A 54 17.45 -10.24 -4.87
CA GLU A 54 16.60 -9.06 -4.78
C GLU A 54 15.12 -9.41 -4.96
N TYR A 55 14.81 -10.35 -5.86
CA TYR A 55 13.46 -10.84 -6.04
C TYR A 55 12.99 -11.60 -4.80
N ASN A 56 13.81 -12.52 -4.30
CA ASN A 56 13.44 -13.36 -3.17
C ASN A 56 13.24 -12.53 -1.89
N GLU A 57 14.07 -11.52 -1.67
CA GLU A 57 13.97 -10.60 -0.54
C GLU A 57 12.66 -9.81 -0.56
N ILE A 58 12.34 -9.13 -1.68
CA ILE A 58 11.13 -8.32 -1.75
C ILE A 58 9.86 -9.19 -1.68
N VAL A 59 9.84 -10.32 -2.38
CA VAL A 59 8.67 -11.22 -2.38
C VAL A 59 8.47 -11.87 -1.01
N SER A 60 9.54 -12.28 -0.33
CA SER A 60 9.45 -12.83 1.02
C SER A 60 8.94 -11.78 2.01
N TRP A 61 9.42 -10.54 1.89
CA TRP A 61 8.96 -9.45 2.74
C TRP A 61 7.47 -9.16 2.52
N LEU A 62 7.01 -9.08 1.27
CA LEU A 62 5.59 -8.86 0.95
C LEU A 62 4.69 -9.98 1.47
N LYS A 63 5.12 -11.24 1.36
CA LYS A 63 4.38 -12.39 1.89
C LYS A 63 4.27 -12.37 3.41
N LYS A 64 5.33 -11.96 4.11
CA LYS A 64 5.33 -11.80 5.58
C LYS A 64 4.50 -10.59 6.04
N ASN A 65 4.48 -9.53 5.25
CA ASN A 65 3.83 -8.26 5.59
C ASN A 65 2.56 -8.02 4.75
N LYS A 66 1.75 -9.05 4.51
CA LYS A 66 0.57 -8.93 3.63
C LYS A 66 -0.58 -8.07 4.19
N GLU A 67 -0.58 -7.81 5.49
CA GLU A 67 -1.63 -7.08 6.23
C GLU A 67 -1.15 -5.69 6.68
N GLY A 68 -2.08 -4.82 7.11
CA GLY A 68 -1.74 -3.50 7.63
C GLY A 68 -1.32 -2.49 6.58
N TRP A 69 -1.96 -2.51 5.41
CA TRP A 69 -1.71 -1.56 4.32
C TRP A 69 -2.77 -0.47 4.28
N SER A 70 -2.38 0.74 3.89
CA SER A 70 -3.33 1.83 3.63
C SER A 70 -3.54 1.99 2.13
N ARG A 71 -4.74 2.44 1.73
CA ARG A 71 -4.96 2.82 0.33
C ARG A 71 -4.21 4.12 0.04
N ASP A 72 -3.49 4.13 -1.07
CA ASP A 72 -2.73 5.28 -1.53
C ASP A 72 -3.45 5.96 -2.70
N TRP A 73 -3.78 7.24 -2.54
CA TRP A 73 -4.54 8.02 -3.51
C TRP A 73 -3.65 8.67 -4.58
N ASN A 74 -2.60 7.95 -4.99
CA ASN A 74 -1.70 8.28 -6.09
C ASN A 74 -0.64 9.35 -5.78
N THR A 75 -0.10 9.36 -4.57
CA THR A 75 0.99 10.27 -4.18
C THR A 75 2.23 10.02 -5.05
N PRO A 76 2.92 11.02 -5.63
CA PRO A 76 4.21 10.74 -6.28
C PRO A 76 5.21 10.17 -5.26
N ILE A 77 5.75 8.97 -5.49
CA ILE A 77 6.75 8.34 -4.62
C ILE A 77 8.04 8.15 -5.42
N ALA A 78 9.09 8.84 -4.99
CA ALA A 78 10.45 8.57 -5.45
C ALA A 78 11.02 7.39 -4.67
N GLY A 79 11.54 6.39 -5.37
CA GLY A 79 12.08 5.18 -4.77
C GLY A 79 12.49 4.16 -5.81
N LYS A 80 12.84 2.97 -5.35
CA LYS A 80 13.28 1.86 -6.19
C LYS A 80 12.09 1.08 -6.72
N TYR A 81 12.02 0.93 -8.04
CA TYR A 81 10.90 0.31 -8.72
C TYR A 81 11.19 -1.15 -9.10
N TYR A 82 10.33 -2.04 -8.63
CA TYR A 82 10.14 -3.38 -9.18
C TYR A 82 8.90 -3.33 -10.05
N SER A 83 9.06 -3.50 -11.36
CA SER A 83 7.98 -3.24 -12.31
C SER A 83 7.63 -4.49 -13.12
N HIS A 84 6.34 -4.73 -13.29
CA HIS A 84 5.76 -5.74 -14.18
C HIS A 84 4.40 -5.20 -14.66
N PRO A 85 3.94 -5.50 -15.89
CA PRO A 85 2.68 -4.95 -16.41
C PRO A 85 1.43 -5.18 -15.54
N ALA A 86 1.46 -6.23 -14.72
CA ALA A 86 0.38 -6.60 -13.81
C ALA A 86 0.65 -6.28 -12.32
N PHE A 87 1.88 -5.91 -11.94
CA PHE A 87 2.27 -5.74 -10.54
C PHE A 87 3.48 -4.81 -10.43
N SER A 88 3.45 -3.85 -9.52
CA SER A 88 4.57 -2.96 -9.24
C SER A 88 4.78 -2.79 -7.74
N VAL A 89 6.05 -2.63 -7.37
CA VAL A 89 6.48 -2.32 -6.01
C VAL A 89 7.42 -1.13 -6.07
N VAL A 90 7.19 -0.17 -5.18
CA VAL A 90 8.05 1.00 -5.00
C VAL A 90 8.56 0.97 -3.57
N VAL A 91 9.87 0.90 -3.43
CA VAL A 91 10.55 0.90 -2.14
C VAL A 91 11.17 2.28 -1.94
N PHE A 92 10.78 2.99 -0.89
CA PHE A 92 11.19 4.37 -0.64
C PHE A 92 11.59 4.56 0.82
N GLN A 93 12.21 5.70 1.14
CA GLN A 93 12.63 5.95 2.52
C GLN A 93 11.41 5.99 3.46
N GLY A 94 11.32 5.00 4.35
CA GLY A 94 10.26 4.89 5.35
C GLY A 94 9.07 4.01 4.95
N GLY A 95 9.10 3.34 3.79
CA GLY A 95 8.03 2.41 3.45
C GLY A 95 8.08 1.78 2.07
N ILE A 96 7.03 1.02 1.80
CA ILE A 96 6.85 0.29 0.55
C ILE A 96 5.44 0.57 0.03
N SER A 97 5.34 0.79 -1.28
CA SER A 97 4.09 0.91 -2.01
C SER A 97 3.96 -0.24 -3.00
N VAL A 98 2.76 -0.79 -3.13
CA VAL A 98 2.43 -1.90 -4.01
C VAL A 98 1.22 -1.52 -4.85
N SER A 99 1.26 -1.84 -6.14
CA SER A 99 0.10 -1.76 -7.01
C SER A 99 0.01 -3.02 -7.85
N TYR A 100 -1.21 -3.48 -8.12
CA TYR A 100 -1.43 -4.63 -8.97
C TYR A 100 -2.72 -4.49 -9.74
N LYS A 101 -2.79 -5.14 -10.90
CA LYS A 101 -3.95 -5.10 -11.77
C LYS A 101 -5.12 -5.84 -11.12
N THR A 102 -6.27 -5.19 -11.11
CA THR A 102 -7.58 -5.73 -10.72
C THR A 102 -8.57 -5.44 -11.83
N ASP A 103 -9.78 -6.00 -11.73
CA ASP A 103 -10.87 -5.69 -12.67
C ASP A 103 -11.25 -4.21 -12.67
N ASN A 104 -10.97 -3.50 -11.56
CA ASN A 104 -11.26 -2.08 -11.37
C ASN A 104 -10.06 -1.16 -11.63
N GLY A 105 -9.01 -1.67 -12.30
CA GLY A 105 -7.78 -0.93 -12.59
C GLY A 105 -6.62 -1.29 -11.65
N TYR A 106 -5.78 -0.30 -11.32
CA TYR A 106 -4.54 -0.49 -10.57
C TYR A 106 -4.61 0.22 -9.20
N PRO A 107 -5.32 -0.35 -8.21
CA PRO A 107 -5.28 0.20 -6.85
C PRO A 107 -3.84 0.21 -6.35
N ARG A 108 -3.53 1.21 -5.51
CA ARG A 108 -2.24 1.35 -4.87
C ARG A 108 -2.39 1.28 -3.35
N PHE A 109 -1.45 0.59 -2.74
CA PHE A 109 -1.39 0.31 -1.31
C PHE A 109 -0.04 0.74 -0.79
N ILE A 110 -0.01 1.40 0.35
CA ILE A 110 1.22 1.88 0.98
C ILE A 110 1.31 1.35 2.41
N LYS A 111 2.53 0.99 2.82
CA LYS A 111 2.82 0.58 4.18
C LYS A 111 4.10 1.28 4.64
N SER A 112 3.98 2.04 5.73
CA SER A 112 5.14 2.57 6.42
C SER A 112 5.86 1.42 7.13
N ALA A 113 7.14 1.26 6.83
CA ALA A 113 7.97 0.21 7.40
C ALA A 113 9.44 0.62 7.32
N ASN A 114 10.17 0.39 8.41
CA ASN A 114 11.62 0.42 8.37
C ASN A 114 12.10 -0.85 7.64
N HIS A 115 12.94 -0.66 6.63
CA HIS A 115 13.52 -1.74 5.84
C HIS A 115 14.97 -1.42 5.50
N GLU A 116 15.75 -2.47 5.24
CA GLU A 116 17.16 -2.35 4.84
C GLU A 116 17.32 -2.38 3.31
N PHE A 117 16.22 -2.44 2.56
CA PHE A 117 16.27 -2.38 1.11
C PHE A 117 16.91 -1.08 0.63
N SER A 118 17.80 -1.23 -0.36
CA SER A 118 18.29 -0.11 -1.14
C SER A 118 17.12 0.62 -1.82
N THR A 119 17.14 1.96 -1.76
CA THR A 119 16.09 2.83 -2.32
C THR A 119 16.47 3.47 -3.67
N SER A 120 17.67 3.20 -4.18
CA SER A 120 18.18 3.71 -5.46
C SER A 120 18.89 2.60 -6.26
N CYS A 121 18.95 2.74 -7.58
CA CYS A 121 19.78 1.89 -8.42
C CYS A 121 21.21 2.45 -8.42
N SER A 122 22.23 1.60 -8.24
CA SER A 122 23.62 2.01 -8.38
C SER A 122 23.89 2.35 -9.85
N GLY A 123 23.98 3.64 -10.18
CA GLY A 123 24.09 4.13 -11.55
C GLY A 123 23.50 5.53 -11.78
N ASP A 124 22.74 6.07 -10.83
CA ASP A 124 22.34 7.48 -10.84
C ASP A 124 23.52 8.36 -10.38
N SER A 125 24.43 8.63 -11.30
CA SER A 125 25.46 9.69 -11.22
C SER A 125 25.23 10.71 -12.31
#